data_AF-A0A8A4TX91-F1
#
_entry.id   AF-A0A8A4TX91-F1
#
_cell.length_a   1.000
_cell.length_b   1.000
_cell.length_c   1.000
_cell.angle_alpha   90.00
_cell.angle_beta   90.00
_cell.angle_gamma   90.00
#
_symmetry.space_group_name_H-M   'P 1'
#
loop_
_entity.id
_entity.type
_entity.pdbx_description
1 polymer ?
#
loop_
_entity_poly.entity_id
_entity_poly.type
_entity_poly.pdbx_seq_one_letter_code
_entity_poly.pdbx_strand_id
1 'polypeptide(L)'
;MNQIERVPSNVHKFLRHRGQTIYLHFSPQDMSPSITYDGRTFTDLLDALAGIPDVDQPSASSVFAQVVNFLGFAGEYVYIGDPGAFKERYRRRVNRRSEDPTDAFHRFGPFDVSEIDHPKLESGHLVFWVYSRAEMVPYRVRVPTPLHSNDQVLDYRLLPYAAEGGRDAGD
;
A
#
# COMPACT_ATOMS: atom_id res chain seq x y z
N MET A 1 30.48 7.27 21.17
CA MET A 1 29.63 6.24 21.80
C MET A 1 28.59 5.81 20.80
N ASN A 2 28.66 4.59 20.27
CA ASN A 2 27.62 4.05 19.38
C ASN A 2 26.48 3.54 20.26
N GLN A 3 25.37 4.27 20.34
CA GLN A 3 24.14 3.71 20.86
C GLN A 3 23.67 2.63 19.88
N ILE A 4 23.58 1.39 20.36
CA ILE A 4 23.00 0.30 19.58
C ILE A 4 21.49 0.56 19.57
N GLU A 5 20.95 1.02 18.44
CA GLU A 5 19.50 1.08 18.23
C GLU A 5 18.92 -0.32 18.43
N ARG A 6 18.12 -0.50 19.47
CA ARG A 6 17.36 -1.74 19.66
C ARG A 6 16.23 -1.76 18.64
N VAL A 7 16.39 -2.58 17.60
CA VAL A 7 15.32 -2.88 16.66
C VAL A 7 14.17 -3.57 17.43
N PRO A 8 12.92 -3.10 17.33
CA PRO A 8 11.78 -3.78 17.95
C PRO A 8 11.70 -5.24 17.45
N SER A 9 11.41 -6.19 18.34
CA SER A 9 11.34 -7.61 17.98
C SER A 9 10.22 -7.95 16.97
N ASN A 10 9.28 -7.02 16.74
CA ASN A 10 8.07 -7.21 15.94
C ASN A 10 8.04 -6.33 14.68
N VAL A 11 9.21 -5.94 14.14
CA VAL A 11 9.28 -5.13 12.93
C VAL A 11 8.67 -5.90 11.75
N HIS A 12 7.60 -5.34 11.20
CA HIS A 12 6.97 -5.83 9.98
C HIS A 12 7.76 -5.37 8.75
N LYS A 13 8.16 -4.09 8.74
CA LYS A 13 8.89 -3.46 7.64
C LYS A 13 9.70 -2.28 8.17
N PHE A 14 10.82 -1.96 7.51
CA PHE A 14 11.51 -0.70 7.72
C PHE A 14 11.60 0.09 6.41
N LEU A 15 11.54 1.42 6.51
CA LEU A 15 11.69 2.36 5.41
C LEU A 15 12.92 3.24 5.68
N ARG A 16 13.60 3.67 4.61
CA ARG A 16 14.65 4.68 4.71
C ARG A 16 14.08 6.03 4.28
N HIS A 17 14.24 7.03 5.13
CA HIS A 17 13.81 8.40 4.86
C HIS A 17 14.84 9.37 5.43
N ARG A 18 15.40 10.24 4.58
CA ARG A 18 16.41 11.24 4.95
C ARG A 18 17.58 10.71 5.81
N GLY A 19 18.05 9.49 5.52
CA GLY A 19 19.15 8.85 6.25
C GLY A 19 18.74 8.22 7.59
N GLN A 20 17.49 8.35 8.01
CA GLN A 20 16.92 7.71 9.20
C GLN A 20 16.03 6.52 8.81
N THR A 21 15.71 5.70 9.80
CA THR A 21 14.86 4.50 9.63
C THR A 21 13.49 4.76 10.24
N ILE A 22 12.44 4.46 9.47
CA ILE A 22 11.07 4.39 9.96
C ILE A 22 10.73 2.90 10.12
N TYR A 23 10.35 2.48 11.31
CA TYR A 23 9.97 1.10 11.61
C TYR A 23 8.45 0.98 11.63
N LEU A 24 7.89 0.13 10.76
CA LEU A 24 6.48 -0.21 10.71
C LEU A 24 6.32 -1.55 11.45
N HIS A 25 5.52 -1.60 12.50
CA HIS A 25 5.34 -2.79 13.32
C HIS A 25 3.92 -2.89 13.86
N PHE A 26 3.54 -4.08 14.29
CA PHE A 26 2.28 -4.30 14.99
C PHE A 26 2.55 -4.36 16.49
N SER A 27 1.73 -3.65 17.26
CA SER A 27 1.75 -3.71 18.71
C SER A 27 1.54 -5.16 19.18
N PRO A 28 2.38 -5.71 20.08
CA PRO A 28 2.23 -7.08 20.57
C PRO A 28 0.97 -7.31 21.39
N GLN A 29 0.31 -6.26 21.88
CA GLN A 29 -0.81 -6.38 22.80
C GLN A 29 -2.15 -6.58 22.08
N ASP A 30 -2.36 -5.86 20.99
CA ASP A 30 -3.63 -5.74 20.29
C ASP A 30 -3.49 -5.87 18.76
N MET A 31 -2.27 -6.09 18.26
CA MET A 31 -1.96 -6.16 16.84
C MET A 31 -2.33 -4.88 16.07
N SER A 32 -2.42 -3.73 16.74
CA SER A 32 -2.64 -2.44 16.08
C SER A 32 -1.39 -1.98 15.32
N PRO A 33 -1.52 -1.35 14.14
CA PRO A 33 -0.38 -0.83 13.42
C PRO A 33 0.25 0.35 14.17
N SER A 34 1.57 0.38 14.22
CA SER A 34 2.36 1.42 14.87
C SER A 34 3.62 1.73 14.07
N ILE A 35 4.05 2.98 14.11
CA ILE A 35 5.27 3.45 13.44
C ILE A 35 6.23 3.97 14.49
N THR A 36 7.49 3.56 14.44
CA THR A 36 8.56 4.14 15.27
C THR A 36 9.55 4.90 14.40
N TYR A 37 9.83 6.15 14.75
CA TYR A 37 10.81 7.01 14.10
C TYR A 37 11.51 7.86 15.16
N ASP A 38 12.86 7.87 15.13
CA ASP A 38 13.70 8.62 16.07
C ASP A 38 13.32 8.37 17.56
N GLY A 39 13.09 7.11 17.90
CA GLY A 39 12.71 6.68 19.27
C GLY A 39 11.27 7.01 19.69
N ARG A 40 10.49 7.70 18.85
CA ARG A 40 9.08 8.01 19.09
C ARG A 40 8.18 7.02 18.37
N THR A 41 7.08 6.61 19.00
CA THR A 41 6.07 5.73 18.42
C THR A 41 4.78 6.49 18.14
N PHE A 42 4.21 6.25 16.97
CA PHE A 42 3.00 6.88 16.45
C PHE A 42 2.00 5.77 16.11
N THR A 43 0.78 5.89 16.62
CA THR A 43 -0.38 5.04 16.29
C THR A 43 -1.42 5.80 15.48
N ASP A 44 -1.27 7.12 15.37
CA ASP A 44 -2.15 8.02 14.67
C ASP A 44 -1.45 8.56 13.41
N LEU A 45 -2.20 8.68 12.31
CA LEU A 45 -1.64 9.08 11.02
C LEU A 45 -1.18 10.54 11.04
N LEU A 46 -2.02 11.47 11.51
CA LEU A 46 -1.63 12.88 11.58
C LEU A 46 -0.45 13.10 12.52
N ASP A 47 -0.41 12.42 13.67
CA ASP A 47 0.74 12.52 14.57
C ASP A 47 2.02 12.00 13.92
N ALA A 48 1.92 10.91 13.14
CA ALA A 48 3.06 10.39 12.39
C ALA A 48 3.53 11.37 11.30
N LEU A 49 2.62 12.00 10.56
CA LEU A 49 2.97 12.97 9.52
C LEU A 49 3.60 14.24 10.12
N ALA A 50 3.09 14.71 11.26
CA ALA A 50 3.66 15.85 11.99
C ALA A 50 5.01 15.50 12.64
N GLY A 51 5.20 14.24 13.04
CA GLY A 51 6.40 13.76 13.73
C GLY A 51 7.55 13.33 12.82
N ILE A 52 7.29 13.03 11.54
CA ILE A 52 8.29 12.58 10.57
C ILE A 52 8.54 13.70 9.54
N PRO A 53 9.68 14.41 9.60
CA PRO A 53 9.97 15.55 8.73
C PRO A 53 9.84 15.21 7.25
N ASP A 54 9.13 16.05 6.51
CA ASP A 54 9.00 16.00 5.05
C ASP A 54 8.44 14.69 4.48
N VAL A 55 7.79 13.87 5.32
CA VAL A 55 7.21 12.60 4.85
C VAL A 55 6.04 12.82 3.90
N ASP A 56 5.37 13.98 3.99
CA ASP A 56 4.25 14.38 3.15
C ASP A 56 4.67 15.06 1.84
N GLN A 57 5.98 15.28 1.64
CA GLN A 57 6.49 15.95 0.46
C GLN A 57 6.45 15.06 -0.78
N PRO A 58 6.35 15.63 -2.00
CA PRO A 58 6.30 14.86 -3.25
C PRO A 58 7.48 13.89 -3.42
N SER A 59 8.68 14.29 -2.99
CA SER A 59 9.90 13.47 -3.03
C SER A 59 9.86 12.24 -2.11
N ALA A 60 8.98 12.26 -1.12
CA ALA A 60 8.77 11.18 -0.15
C ALA A 60 7.49 10.36 -0.43
N SER A 61 6.86 10.53 -1.60
CA SER A 61 5.58 9.90 -1.97
C SER A 61 5.48 8.39 -1.69
N SER A 62 6.57 7.65 -1.92
CA SER A 62 6.63 6.21 -1.60
C SER A 62 6.68 5.91 -0.11
N VAL A 63 7.36 6.74 0.68
CA VAL A 63 7.36 6.62 2.15
C VAL A 63 5.98 7.02 2.67
N PHE A 64 5.42 8.13 2.19
CA PHE A 64 4.09 8.60 2.54
C PHE A 64 3.02 7.53 2.30
N ALA A 65 2.97 6.96 1.09
CA ALA A 65 2.02 5.91 0.74
C ALA A 65 2.09 4.70 1.68
N GLN A 66 3.30 4.31 2.08
CA GLN A 66 3.50 3.18 2.99
C GLN A 66 3.09 3.51 4.42
N VAL A 67 3.39 4.71 4.92
CA VAL A 67 2.96 5.20 6.24
C VAL A 67 1.43 5.23 6.30
N VAL A 68 0.78 5.85 5.31
CA VAL A 68 -0.68 5.98 5.23
C VAL A 68 -1.34 4.62 5.14
N ASN A 69 -0.91 3.77 4.20
CA ASN A 69 -1.50 2.44 4.06
C ASN A 69 -1.30 1.59 5.31
N PHE A 70 -0.15 1.73 5.98
CA PHE A 70 0.13 0.93 7.17
C PHE A 70 -0.76 1.33 8.35
N LEU A 71 -0.82 2.61 8.69
CA LEU A 71 -1.67 3.08 9.79
C LEU A 71 -3.17 2.97 9.48
N GLY A 72 -3.55 3.10 8.20
CA GLY A 72 -4.95 2.94 7.79
C GLY A 72 -5.42 1.49 7.75
N PHE A 73 -4.66 0.60 7.08
CA PHE A 73 -5.16 -0.73 6.72
C PHE A 73 -4.07 -1.83 6.58
N ALA A 74 -2.98 -1.78 7.35
CA ALA A 74 -1.86 -2.75 7.21
C ALA A 74 -2.25 -4.24 7.26
N GLY A 75 -3.35 -4.58 7.92
CA GLY A 75 -3.86 -5.96 8.01
C GLY A 75 -4.46 -6.48 6.71
N GLU A 76 -5.06 -5.60 5.91
CA GLU A 76 -5.89 -5.99 4.76
C GLU A 76 -5.19 -5.73 3.42
N TYR A 77 -4.51 -4.58 3.31
CA TYR A 77 -3.91 -4.13 2.05
C TYR A 77 -2.40 -4.07 2.10
N VAL A 78 -1.76 -4.61 1.06
CA VAL A 78 -0.31 -4.60 0.89
C VAL A 78 0.08 -3.61 -0.18
N TYR A 79 0.94 -2.65 0.19
CA TYR A 79 1.51 -1.67 -0.73
C TYR A 79 2.32 -2.32 -1.86
N ILE A 80 2.06 -1.88 -3.10
CA ILE A 80 2.80 -2.31 -4.28
C ILE A 80 4.04 -1.44 -4.44
N GLY A 81 5.17 -1.88 -3.88
CA GLY A 81 6.44 -1.14 -3.96
C GLY A 81 7.22 -1.33 -5.26
N ASP A 82 6.97 -2.43 -5.97
CA ASP A 82 7.54 -2.71 -7.29
C ASP A 82 6.38 -3.02 -8.27
N PRO A 83 5.91 -2.00 -9.01
CA PRO A 83 4.84 -2.15 -9.99
C PRO A 83 5.14 -3.22 -11.04
N GLY A 84 6.39 -3.28 -11.53
CA GLY A 84 6.81 -4.22 -12.57
C GLY A 84 6.73 -5.67 -12.08
N ALA A 85 7.32 -5.95 -10.91
CA ALA A 85 7.27 -7.27 -10.30
C ALA A 85 5.84 -7.69 -9.93
N PHE A 86 5.01 -6.76 -9.48
CA PHE A 86 3.59 -7.03 -9.23
C PHE A 86 2.86 -7.41 -10.51
N LYS A 87 2.95 -6.59 -11.57
CA LYS A 87 2.30 -6.85 -12.87
C LYS A 87 2.69 -8.21 -13.43
N GLU A 88 3.97 -8.57 -13.34
CA GLU A 88 4.45 -9.87 -13.80
C GLU A 88 3.91 -11.04 -12.98
N ARG A 89 3.90 -10.92 -11.64
CA ARG A 89 3.28 -11.93 -10.76
C ARG A 89 1.79 -12.06 -11.03
N TYR A 90 1.11 -10.95 -11.24
CA TYR A 90 -0.32 -10.91 -11.52
C TYR A 90 -0.66 -11.62 -12.84
N ARG A 91 0.03 -11.29 -13.94
CA ARG A 91 -0.14 -11.96 -15.24
C ARG A 91 0.09 -13.46 -15.17
N ARG A 92 1.14 -13.89 -14.46
CA ARG A 92 1.41 -15.33 -14.26
C ARG A 92 0.28 -16.02 -13.50
N ARG A 93 -0.36 -15.35 -12.53
CA ARG A 93 -1.52 -15.90 -11.82
C ARG A 93 -2.75 -15.99 -12.73
N VAL A 94 -3.06 -14.94 -13.49
CA VAL A 94 -4.16 -14.94 -14.48
C VAL A 94 -4.00 -16.08 -15.49
N ASN A 95 -2.80 -16.26 -16.04
CA ASN A 95 -2.54 -17.26 -17.08
C ASN A 95 -2.57 -18.71 -16.57
N ARG A 96 -2.35 -18.94 -15.28
CA ARG A 96 -2.33 -20.28 -14.70
C ARG A 96 -3.72 -20.88 -14.51
N ARG A 97 -4.80 -20.12 -14.76
CA ARG A 97 -6.22 -20.51 -14.58
C ARG A 97 -6.40 -21.52 -13.44
N SER A 98 -6.58 -21.02 -12.22
CA SER A 98 -6.83 -21.90 -11.08
C SER A 98 -8.13 -22.68 -11.28
N GLU A 99 -8.07 -24.00 -11.13
CA GLU A 99 -9.28 -24.85 -11.04
C GLU A 99 -9.98 -24.71 -9.69
N ASP A 100 -9.36 -24.00 -8.72
CA ASP A 100 -9.94 -23.73 -7.42
C ASP A 100 -11.10 -22.72 -7.55
N PRO A 101 -12.35 -23.11 -7.27
CA PRO A 101 -13.51 -22.23 -7.37
C PRO A 101 -13.50 -21.09 -6.33
N THR A 102 -12.63 -21.18 -5.32
CA THR A 102 -12.45 -20.14 -4.30
C THR A 102 -11.42 -19.08 -4.71
N ASP A 103 -10.73 -19.26 -5.84
CA ASP A 103 -9.82 -18.24 -6.36
C ASP A 103 -10.63 -16.97 -6.68
N ALA A 104 -10.19 -15.84 -6.13
CA ALA A 104 -10.76 -14.52 -6.37
C ALA A 104 -10.98 -14.21 -7.86
N PHE A 105 -10.17 -14.79 -8.76
CA PHE A 105 -10.35 -14.66 -10.20
C PHE A 105 -11.66 -15.25 -10.73
N HIS A 106 -12.24 -16.27 -10.10
CA HIS A 106 -13.58 -16.76 -10.46
C HIS A 106 -14.67 -15.78 -10.05
N ARG A 107 -14.48 -15.04 -8.95
CA ARG A 107 -15.46 -14.08 -8.44
C ARG A 107 -15.40 -12.74 -9.18
N PHE A 108 -14.19 -12.24 -9.44
CA PHE A 108 -13.98 -10.90 -9.97
C PHE A 108 -13.49 -10.88 -11.42
N GLY A 109 -12.91 -11.97 -11.94
CA GLY A 109 -12.22 -11.92 -13.22
C GLY A 109 -10.91 -11.13 -13.18
N PRO A 110 -10.25 -10.94 -14.34
CA PRO A 110 -8.99 -10.20 -14.43
C PRO A 110 -9.21 -8.68 -14.40
N PHE A 111 -8.28 -7.98 -13.76
CA PHE A 111 -8.20 -6.53 -13.66
C PHE A 111 -7.18 -5.96 -14.64
N ASP A 112 -7.45 -4.76 -15.15
CA ASP A 112 -6.47 -4.00 -15.91
C ASP A 112 -5.42 -3.41 -14.96
N VAL A 113 -4.28 -4.08 -14.89
CA VAL A 113 -3.13 -3.66 -14.09
C VAL A 113 -2.20 -2.70 -14.85
N SER A 114 -2.58 -2.23 -16.04
CA SER A 114 -1.75 -1.31 -16.84
C SER A 114 -1.49 0.00 -16.09
N GLU A 115 -2.49 0.50 -15.34
CA GLU A 115 -2.42 1.75 -14.59
C GLU A 115 -1.54 1.72 -13.33
N ILE A 116 -1.19 0.53 -12.82
CA ILE A 116 -0.37 0.41 -11.59
C ILE A 116 1.01 1.00 -11.84
N ASP A 117 1.40 2.02 -11.09
CA ASP A 117 2.68 2.70 -11.26
C ASP A 117 3.32 3.07 -9.91
N HIS A 118 4.44 3.77 -9.92
CA HIS A 118 4.99 4.39 -8.74
C HIS A 118 4.05 5.47 -8.19
N PRO A 119 4.00 5.70 -6.86
CA PRO A 119 3.16 6.72 -6.26
C PRO A 119 3.41 8.10 -6.87
N LYS A 120 2.32 8.84 -7.09
CA LYS A 120 2.37 10.16 -7.72
C LYS A 120 1.32 11.09 -7.15
N LEU A 121 1.55 12.39 -7.32
CA LEU A 121 0.58 13.42 -6.98
C LEU A 121 -0.31 13.73 -8.18
N GLU A 122 -1.62 13.66 -7.99
CA GLU A 122 -2.64 13.98 -9.00
C GLU A 122 -3.74 14.82 -8.36
N SER A 123 -3.93 16.05 -8.83
CA SER A 123 -5.03 16.94 -8.41
C SER A 123 -5.20 17.07 -6.90
N GLY A 124 -4.10 17.34 -6.18
CA GLY A 124 -4.11 17.48 -4.70
C GLY A 124 -4.28 16.16 -3.94
N HIS A 125 -4.04 15.02 -4.59
CA HIS A 125 -4.08 13.71 -3.95
C HIS A 125 -2.77 12.96 -4.20
N LEU A 126 -2.28 12.26 -3.18
CA LEU A 126 -1.35 11.16 -3.38
C LEU A 126 -2.13 9.96 -3.92
N VAL A 127 -1.67 9.43 -5.04
CA VAL A 127 -2.21 8.24 -5.68
C VAL A 127 -1.17 7.14 -5.63
N PHE A 128 -1.55 5.98 -5.12
CA PHE A 128 -0.71 4.79 -5.09
C PHE A 128 -1.55 3.53 -5.24
N TRP A 129 -0.90 2.36 -5.32
CA TRP A 129 -1.58 1.09 -5.52
C TRP A 129 -1.23 0.09 -4.43
N VAL A 130 -2.23 -0.72 -4.11
CA VAL A 130 -2.16 -1.79 -3.13
C VAL A 130 -2.81 -3.04 -3.70
N TYR A 131 -2.67 -4.17 -3.03
CA TYR A 131 -3.51 -5.34 -3.27
C TYR A 131 -4.04 -5.90 -1.96
N SER A 132 -5.24 -6.50 -1.99
CA SER A 132 -5.77 -7.20 -0.81
C SER A 132 -4.92 -8.44 -0.52
N ARG A 133 -4.50 -8.61 0.73
CA ARG A 133 -3.64 -9.75 1.12
C ARG A 133 -4.33 -11.09 0.88
N ALA A 134 -5.63 -11.16 1.14
CA ALA A 134 -6.41 -12.39 1.06
C ALA A 134 -6.65 -12.84 -0.40
N GLU A 135 -7.02 -11.91 -1.27
CA GLU A 135 -7.52 -12.24 -2.61
C GLU A 135 -6.52 -11.89 -3.73
N MET A 136 -5.50 -11.07 -3.42
CA MET A 136 -4.58 -10.42 -4.38
C MET A 136 -5.29 -9.54 -5.41
N VAL A 137 -6.43 -8.98 -5.03
CA VAL A 137 -7.16 -8.04 -5.87
C VAL A 137 -6.48 -6.67 -5.78
N PRO A 138 -6.11 -6.04 -6.91
CA PRO A 138 -5.45 -4.74 -6.92
C PRO A 138 -6.44 -3.59 -6.72
N TYR A 139 -5.99 -2.55 -6.02
CA TYR A 139 -6.74 -1.32 -5.76
C TYR A 139 -5.87 -0.11 -6.04
N ARG A 140 -6.51 0.96 -6.53
CA ARG A 140 -5.98 2.33 -6.56
C ARG A 140 -6.42 3.04 -5.29
N VAL A 141 -5.49 3.67 -4.61
CA VAL A 141 -5.74 4.44 -3.39
C VAL A 141 -5.51 5.91 -3.68
N ARG A 142 -6.44 6.77 -3.25
CA ARG A 142 -6.30 8.21 -3.29
C ARG A 142 -6.38 8.79 -1.89
N VAL A 143 -5.42 9.66 -1.58
CA VAL A 143 -5.28 10.28 -0.25
C VAL A 143 -5.13 11.78 -0.44
N PRO A 144 -5.96 12.62 0.20
CA PRO A 144 -5.77 14.06 0.17
C PRO A 144 -4.37 14.46 0.65
N THR A 145 -3.74 15.40 -0.04
CA THR A 145 -2.45 15.96 0.36
C THR A 145 -2.42 17.48 0.17
N PRO A 146 -2.12 18.26 1.23
CA PRO A 146 -1.84 17.80 2.59
C PRO A 146 -3.06 17.18 3.29
N LEU A 147 -2.79 16.25 4.22
CA LEU A 147 -3.83 15.63 5.05
C LEU A 147 -4.15 16.57 6.21
N HIS A 148 -5.44 16.79 6.49
CA HIS A 148 -5.88 17.77 7.50
C HIS A 148 -6.68 17.16 8.66
N SER A 149 -7.23 15.96 8.50
CA SER A 149 -7.88 15.21 9.59
C SER A 149 -7.69 13.71 9.39
N ASN A 150 -7.75 12.95 10.48
CA ASN A 150 -7.80 11.49 10.40
C ASN A 150 -9.15 10.97 9.87
N ASP A 151 -10.19 11.83 9.91
CA ASP A 151 -11.50 11.52 9.34
C ASP A 151 -11.53 11.66 7.80
N GLN A 152 -10.46 12.20 7.19
CA GLN A 152 -10.36 12.23 5.74
C GLN A 152 -10.22 10.80 5.20
N VAL A 153 -11.24 10.40 4.46
CA VAL A 153 -11.40 9.03 3.96
C VAL A 153 -10.30 8.72 2.94
N LEU A 154 -9.52 7.68 3.23
CA LEU A 154 -8.67 7.03 2.24
C LEU A 154 -9.58 6.33 1.22
N ASP A 155 -9.51 6.74 -0.05
CA ASP A 155 -10.40 6.23 -1.10
C ASP A 155 -9.72 5.05 -1.79
N TYR A 156 -10.07 3.84 -1.36
CA TYR A 156 -9.65 2.58 -1.96
C TYR A 156 -10.65 2.16 -3.03
N ARG A 157 -10.22 2.11 -4.29
CA ARG A 157 -11.05 1.70 -5.42
C ARG A 157 -10.45 0.51 -6.13
N LEU A 158 -11.31 -0.46 -6.45
CA LEU A 158 -10.95 -1.54 -7.36
C LEU A 158 -10.46 -0.97 -8.70
N LEU A 159 -9.48 -1.64 -9.28
CA LEU A 159 -9.09 -1.36 -10.65
C LEU A 159 -10.22 -1.74 -11.63
N PRO A 160 -10.27 -1.13 -12.81
CA PRO A 160 -11.18 -1.58 -13.85
C PRO A 160 -10.87 -3.03 -14.26
N TYR A 161 -11.89 -3.75 -14.70
CA TYR A 161 -11.69 -5.08 -15.28
C TYR A 161 -10.89 -4.96 -16.58
N ALA A 162 -10.02 -5.95 -16.82
CA ALA A 162 -9.37 -6.06 -18.12
C ALA A 162 -10.47 -6.28 -19.15
N ALA A 163 -10.47 -5.50 -20.24
CA ALA A 163 -11.37 -5.74 -21.35
C ALA A 163 -11.21 -7.22 -21.75
N GLU A 164 -12.29 -8.00 -21.66
CA GLU A 164 -12.27 -9.35 -22.20
C GLU A 164 -11.88 -9.19 -23.67
N GLY A 165 -10.68 -9.67 -24.02
CA GLY A 165 -10.24 -9.69 -25.41
C GLY A 165 -11.38 -10.29 -26.22
N GLY A 166 -11.84 -9.52 -27.22
CA GLY A 166 -13.11 -9.73 -27.91
C GLY A 166 -13.45 -11.21 -28.02
N ARG A 167 -14.55 -11.60 -27.41
CA ARG A 167 -15.34 -12.67 -28.00
C ARG A 167 -15.70 -12.15 -29.38
N ASP A 168 -14.94 -12.56 -30.39
CA ASP A 168 -15.50 -12.65 -31.74
C ASP A 168 -16.82 -13.37 -31.55
N ALA A 169 -17.91 -12.59 -31.66
CA ALA A 169 -19.21 -13.14 -31.97
C ALA A 169 -19.03 -13.73 -33.36
N GLY A 170 -18.61 -15.00 -33.41
CA GLY A 170 -18.69 -15.80 -34.61
C GLY A 170 -20.17 -15.88 -35.00
N ASP A 171 -20.49 -15.22 -36.11
CA ASP A 171 -21.69 -15.45 -36.92
C ASP A 171 -21.86 -16.94 -37.28
#